data_AF-A0A5J4UYJ2-F1
#
_entry.id   AF-A0A5J4UYJ2-F1
#
_cell.length_a   1.000
_cell.length_b   1.000
_cell.length_c   1.000
_cell.angle_alpha   90.00
_cell.angle_beta   90.00
_cell.angle_gamma   90.00
#
_symmetry.space_group_name_H-M   'P 1'
#
loop_
_entity.id
_entity.type
_entity.pdbx_description
1 polymer ?
#
loop_
_entity_poly.entity_id
_entity_poly.type
_entity_poly.pdbx_seq_one_letter_code
_entity_poly.pdbx_strand_id
1 'polypeptide(L)'
;MFLCFFSLMASMHTNVQEQSKEIGIMRALGFTRFQIVRIYIEEAFILVITAAIMGLIVGMLVGYVLTSQVGMLKGLPVQFVFPWEFTIIAFGCALVISILASAWPAWRVAKADIVKTMKS
;
A
#
# COMPACT_ATOMS: atom_id res chain seq x y z
N MET A 1 -14.54 15.20 5.28
CA MET A 1 -14.99 14.65 3.97
C MET A 1 -14.62 15.56 2.80
N PHE A 2 -15.08 16.83 2.76
CA PHE A 2 -14.69 17.79 1.71
C PHE A 2 -13.18 18.09 1.65
N LEU A 3 -12.51 18.21 2.80
CA LEU A 3 -11.04 18.39 2.85
C LEU A 3 -10.27 17.17 2.33
N CYS A 4 -10.73 15.95 2.64
CA CYS A 4 -10.13 14.72 2.12
C CYS A 4 -10.32 14.61 0.61
N PHE A 5 -11.49 15.01 0.10
CA PHE A 5 -11.78 15.05 -1.33
C PHE A 5 -10.86 16.05 -2.06
N PHE A 6 -10.67 17.25 -1.49
CA PHE A 6 -9.81 18.27 -2.08
C PHE A 6 -8.32 17.88 -2.05
N SER A 7 -7.86 17.32 -0.93
CA SER A 7 -6.50 16.77 -0.78
C SER A 7 -6.23 15.64 -1.78
N LEU A 8 -7.18 14.74 -1.99
CA LEU A 8 -7.08 13.67 -3.01
C LEU A 8 -7.03 14.23 -4.42
N MET A 9 -7.89 15.19 -4.78
CA MET A 9 -7.88 15.81 -6.11
C MET A 9 -6.55 16.49 -6.42
N ALA A 10 -6.04 17.31 -5.48
CA ALA A 10 -4.77 18.01 -5.66
C ALA A 10 -3.59 17.04 -5.78
N SER A 11 -3.55 16.01 -4.94
CA SER A 11 -2.49 15.01 -4.98
C SER A 11 -2.53 14.18 -6.27
N MET A 12 -3.71 13.74 -6.70
CA MET A 12 -3.88 13.00 -7.97
C MET A 12 -3.51 13.86 -9.19
N HIS A 13 -3.82 15.15 -9.19
CA HIS A 13 -3.49 16.05 -10.30
C HIS A 13 -1.98 16.16 -10.52
N THR A 14 -1.21 16.33 -9.44
CA THR A 14 0.26 16.37 -9.49
C THR A 14 0.85 15.02 -9.87
N ASN A 15 0.32 13.93 -9.30
CA ASN A 15 0.86 12.58 -9.47
C ASN A 15 0.67 12.04 -10.91
N VAL A 16 -0.41 12.42 -11.59
CA VAL A 16 -0.66 12.05 -13.01
C VAL A 16 0.39 12.67 -13.97
N GLN A 17 0.86 13.89 -13.69
CA GLN A 17 1.90 14.53 -14.50
C GLN A 17 3.28 13.91 -14.28
N GLU A 18 3.58 13.47 -13.06
CA GLU A 18 4.86 12.86 -12.69
C GLU A 18 5.00 11.42 -13.21
N GLN A 19 4.00 10.56 -13.00
CA GLN A 19 4.05 9.16 -13.47
C GLN A 19 4.14 9.05 -15.00
N SER A 20 3.53 9.98 -15.74
CA SER A 20 3.57 9.97 -17.21
C SER A 20 4.98 10.24 -17.76
N LYS A 21 5.78 11.08 -17.08
CA LYS A 21 7.16 11.36 -17.46
C LYS A 21 8.08 10.17 -17.15
N GLU A 22 7.93 9.54 -15.98
CA GLU A 22 8.76 8.39 -15.60
C GLU A 22 8.57 7.19 -16.53
N ILE A 23 7.31 6.89 -16.90
CA ILE A 23 7.01 5.81 -17.86
C ILE A 23 7.55 6.14 -19.25
N GLY A 24 7.50 7.42 -19.66
CA GLY A 24 8.09 7.91 -20.91
C GLY A 24 9.62 7.74 -20.94
N ILE A 25 10.31 8.03 -19.84
CA ILE A 25 11.77 7.86 -19.70
C ILE A 25 12.14 6.38 -19.73
N MET A 26 11.44 5.52 -18.98
CA MET A 26 11.71 4.07 -18.99
C MET A 26 11.52 3.47 -20.39
N ARG A 27 10.52 3.94 -21.14
CA ARG A 27 10.34 3.49 -22.53
C ARG A 27 11.37 4.04 -23.50
N ALA A 28 11.87 5.26 -23.29
CA ALA A 28 12.97 5.81 -24.09
C ALA A 28 14.29 5.04 -23.86
N LEU A 29 14.48 4.47 -22.66
CA LEU A 29 15.58 3.56 -22.34
C LEU A 29 15.41 2.14 -22.90
N GLY A 30 14.28 1.83 -23.55
CA GLY A 30 14.04 0.53 -24.20
C GLY A 30 13.43 -0.54 -23.30
N PHE A 31 12.94 -0.19 -22.12
CA PHE A 31 12.27 -1.17 -21.24
C PHE A 31 10.98 -1.70 -21.86
N THR A 32 10.82 -3.03 -21.80
CA THR A 32 9.60 -3.72 -22.27
C THR A 32 8.46 -3.57 -21.26
N ARG A 33 7.21 -3.69 -21.73
CA ARG A 33 6.00 -3.58 -20.89
C ARG A 33 6.05 -4.52 -19.67
N PHE A 34 6.60 -5.72 -19.84
CA PHE A 34 6.78 -6.70 -18.76
C PHE A 34 7.82 -6.30 -17.73
N GLN A 35 8.93 -5.67 -18.14
CA GLN A 35 9.95 -5.20 -17.20
C GLN A 35 9.44 -4.08 -16.32
N ILE A 36 8.66 -3.14 -16.88
CA ILE A 36 8.03 -2.06 -16.11
C ILE A 36 7.08 -2.64 -15.07
N VAL A 37 6.20 -3.57 -15.47
CA VAL A 37 5.27 -4.23 -14.54
C VAL A 37 6.02 -4.97 -13.44
N ARG A 38 7.13 -5.65 -13.75
CA ARG A 38 7.93 -6.36 -12.76
C ARG A 38 8.53 -5.41 -11.71
N ILE A 39 9.06 -4.27 -12.13
CA ILE A 39 9.62 -3.26 -11.21
C ILE A 39 8.56 -2.79 -10.21
N TYR A 40 7.36 -2.45 -10.69
CA TYR A 40 6.26 -2.01 -9.82
C TYR A 40 5.78 -3.09 -8.85
N ILE A 41 5.79 -4.37 -9.26
CA ILE A 41 5.43 -5.48 -8.37
C ILE A 41 6.47 -5.64 -7.25
N GLU A 42 7.76 -5.55 -7.57
CA GLU A 42 8.85 -5.63 -6.57
C GLU A 42 8.78 -4.44 -5.60
N GLU A 43 8.51 -3.23 -6.09
CA GLU A 43 8.34 -2.04 -5.26
C GLU A 43 7.13 -2.17 -4.33
N ALA A 44 5.98 -2.63 -4.86
CA ALA A 44 4.78 -2.87 -4.08
C ALA A 44 5.03 -3.95 -3.00
N PHE A 45 5.80 -4.99 -3.31
CA PHE A 45 6.15 -6.03 -2.35
C PHE A 45 6.96 -5.48 -1.18
N ILE A 46 7.95 -4.63 -1.44
CA ILE A 46 8.77 -3.97 -0.40
C ILE A 46 7.90 -3.06 0.47
N LEU A 47 7.00 -2.28 -0.14
CA LEU A 47 6.05 -1.42 0.59
C LEU A 47 5.10 -2.21 1.49
N VAL A 48 4.59 -3.36 1.01
CA VAL A 48 3.70 -4.21 1.81
C VAL A 48 4.43 -4.76 3.02
N ILE A 49 5.64 -5.30 2.83
CA ILE A 49 6.43 -5.88 3.92
C ILE A 49 6.73 -4.82 4.99
N THR A 50 7.17 -3.64 4.58
CA THR A 50 7.50 -2.56 5.51
C THR A 50 6.27 -2.07 6.27
N ALA A 51 5.14 -1.88 5.60
CA ALA A 51 3.86 -1.53 6.23
C ALA A 51 3.38 -2.62 7.21
N ALA A 52 3.52 -3.89 6.83
CA ALA A 52 3.20 -5.05 7.66
C ALA A 52 3.97 -5.05 8.98
N ILE A 53 5.30 -4.89 8.90
CA ILE A 53 6.19 -4.86 10.07
C ILE A 53 5.82 -3.68 10.98
N MET A 54 5.66 -2.48 10.41
CA MET A 54 5.26 -1.31 11.18
C MET A 54 3.88 -1.50 11.84
N GLY A 55 2.90 -2.04 11.11
CA GLY A 55 1.57 -2.29 11.62
C GLY A 55 1.56 -3.27 12.78
N LEU A 56 2.36 -4.33 12.72
CA LEU A 56 2.52 -5.29 13.83
C LEU A 56 3.11 -4.63 15.08
N ILE A 57 4.17 -3.83 14.93
CA ILE A 57 4.81 -3.13 16.05
C ILE A 57 3.81 -2.17 16.71
N VAL A 58 3.13 -1.35 15.91
CA VAL A 58 2.15 -0.38 16.42
C VAL A 58 0.96 -1.10 17.06
N GLY A 59 0.42 -2.13 16.41
CA GLY A 59 -0.70 -2.92 16.94
C GLY A 59 -0.36 -3.59 18.27
N MET A 60 0.85 -4.13 18.41
CA MET A 60 1.31 -4.74 19.65
C MET A 60 1.46 -3.71 20.78
N LEU A 61 2.04 -2.54 20.49
CA LEU A 61 2.17 -1.46 21.47
C LEU A 61 0.80 -0.96 21.94
N VAL A 62 -0.13 -0.73 21.02
CA VAL A 62 -1.50 -0.30 21.34
C VAL A 62 -2.23 -1.35 22.16
N GLY A 63 -2.14 -2.63 21.75
CA GLY A 63 -2.76 -3.74 22.47
C GLY A 63 -2.23 -3.88 23.91
N TYR A 64 -0.91 -3.72 24.09
CA TYR A 64 -0.27 -3.76 25.41
C TYR A 64 -0.73 -2.60 26.32
N VAL A 65 -0.76 -1.37 25.78
CA VAL A 65 -1.22 -0.18 26.53
C VAL A 65 -2.69 -0.32 26.92
N LEU A 66 -3.56 -0.77 26.01
CA LEU A 66 -4.97 -0.98 26.31
C LEU A 66 -5.18 -2.06 27.39
N THR A 67 -4.45 -3.17 27.31
CA THR A 67 -4.60 -4.27 28.28
C THR A 67 -4.09 -3.86 29.67
N SER A 68 -2.98 -3.12 29.74
CA SER A 68 -2.47 -2.58 31.02
C SER A 68 -3.40 -1.55 31.66
N GLN A 69 -4.01 -0.67 30.87
CA GLN A 69 -5.03 0.28 31.33
C GLN A 69 -6.28 -0.43 31.88
N VAL A 70 -6.77 -1.45 31.17
CA VAL A 70 -7.95 -2.22 31.59
C VAL A 70 -7.65 -3.02 32.86
N GLY A 71 -6.46 -3.60 32.99
CA GLY A 71 -6.00 -4.30 34.19
C GLY A 71 -5.97 -3.39 35.42
N MET A 72 -5.50 -2.15 35.26
CA MET A 72 -5.52 -1.14 36.34
C MET A 72 -6.94 -0.71 36.72
N LEU A 73 -7.86 -0.54 35.76
CA LEU A 73 -9.23 -0.06 36.05
C LEU A 73 -10.15 -1.13 36.66
N LYS A 74 -10.00 -2.41 36.28
CA LYS A 74 -10.94 -3.47 36.67
C LYS A 74 -10.39 -4.47 37.70
N GLY A 75 -9.11 -4.41 38.05
CA GLY A 75 -8.49 -5.31 39.04
C GLY A 75 -8.48 -6.80 38.64
N LEU A 76 -8.80 -7.10 37.38
CA LEU A 76 -8.75 -8.45 36.80
C LEU A 76 -7.39 -8.65 36.13
N PRO A 77 -6.70 -9.77 36.35
CA PRO A 77 -5.45 -10.09 35.65
C PRO A 77 -5.79 -10.45 34.18
N VAL A 78 -6.04 -9.43 33.36
CA VAL A 78 -6.25 -9.62 31.93
C VAL A 78 -4.89 -9.96 31.33
N GLN A 79 -4.68 -11.23 31.03
CA GLN A 79 -3.48 -11.66 30.32
C GLN A 79 -3.59 -11.18 28.87
N PHE A 80 -2.53 -10.53 28.40
CA PHE A 80 -2.41 -10.16 26.99
C PHE A 80 -2.26 -11.43 26.16
N VAL A 81 -3.37 -11.94 25.62
CA VAL A 81 -3.36 -13.04 24.67
C VAL A 81 -3.27 -12.44 23.29
N PHE A 82 -2.14 -12.64 22.61
CA PHE A 82 -1.99 -12.23 21.23
C PHE A 82 -2.85 -13.12 20.33
N PRO A 83 -3.87 -12.60 19.64
CA PRO A 83 -4.77 -13.41 18.84
C PRO A 83 -4.13 -13.73 17.47
N TRP A 84 -3.27 -14.74 17.44
CA TRP A 84 -2.52 -15.16 16.25
C TRP A 84 -3.41 -15.41 15.04
N GLU A 85 -4.59 -16.00 15.23
CA GLU A 85 -5.55 -16.28 14.15
C GLU A 85 -6.00 -14.99 13.45
N PHE A 86 -6.41 -13.98 14.21
CA PHE A 86 -6.86 -12.70 13.67
C PHE A 86 -5.71 -11.92 13.03
N THR A 87 -4.51 -11.98 13.60
CA THR A 87 -3.32 -11.36 13.01
C THR A 87 -3.00 -11.99 11.66
N ILE A 88 -2.99 -13.32 11.54
CA ILE A 88 -2.69 -14.03 10.29
C ILE A 88 -3.76 -13.72 9.23
N ILE A 89 -5.04 -13.72 9.60
CA ILE A 89 -6.13 -13.39 8.68
C ILE A 89 -6.03 -11.95 8.19
N ALA A 90 -5.84 -10.98 9.10
CA ALA A 90 -5.72 -9.57 8.75
C ALA A 90 -4.50 -9.31 7.85
N PHE A 91 -3.37 -9.96 8.16
CA PHE A 91 -2.16 -9.89 7.35
C PHE A 91 -2.38 -10.48 5.96
N GLY A 92 -3.03 -11.64 5.86
CA GLY A 92 -3.38 -12.28 4.59
C GLY A 92 -4.29 -11.40 3.74
N CYS A 93 -5.33 -10.81 4.35
CA CYS A 93 -6.20 -9.85 3.66
C CYS A 93 -5.44 -8.62 3.16
N ALA A 94 -4.57 -8.03 3.99
CA ALA A 94 -3.76 -6.87 3.60
C ALA A 94 -2.83 -7.19 2.41
N LEU A 95 -2.21 -8.36 2.42
CA LEU A 95 -1.39 -8.84 1.30
C LEU A 95 -2.20 -8.97 0.01
N VAL A 96 -3.36 -9.64 0.07
CA VAL A 96 -4.23 -9.82 -1.10
C VAL A 96 -4.71 -8.48 -1.66
N ILE A 97 -5.17 -7.57 -0.79
CA ILE A 97 -5.66 -6.26 -1.20
C ILE A 97 -4.53 -5.44 -1.84
N SER A 98 -3.32 -5.48 -1.28
CA SER A 98 -2.19 -4.70 -1.83
C SER A 98 -1.67 -5.26 -3.16
N ILE A 99 -1.64 -6.58 -3.31
CA ILE A 99 -1.32 -7.21 -4.60
C ILE A 99 -2.37 -6.83 -5.65
N LEU A 100 -3.66 -6.86 -5.32
CA LEU A 100 -4.72 -6.46 -6.24
C LEU A 100 -4.65 -4.95 -6.58
N ALA A 101 -4.38 -4.11 -5.58
CA ALA A 101 -4.28 -2.67 -5.74
C ALA A 101 -3.04 -2.22 -6.53
N SER A 102 -1.94 -2.97 -6.47
CA SER A 102 -0.72 -2.70 -7.26
C SER A 102 -0.76 -3.33 -8.65
N ALA A 103 -1.38 -4.51 -8.79
CA ALA A 103 -1.58 -5.15 -10.09
C ALA A 103 -2.48 -4.33 -11.00
N TRP A 104 -3.55 -3.72 -10.47
CA TRP A 104 -4.48 -2.92 -11.27
C TRP A 104 -3.84 -1.74 -12.05
N PRO A 105 -3.10 -0.80 -11.41
CA PRO A 105 -2.42 0.27 -12.12
C PRO A 105 -1.30 -0.26 -13.01
N ALA A 106 -0.53 -1.27 -12.58
CA ALA A 106 0.51 -1.87 -13.41
C ALA A 106 -0.07 -2.44 -14.72
N TRP A 107 -1.21 -3.13 -14.64
CA TRP A 107 -1.92 -3.64 -15.81
C TRP A 107 -2.53 -2.54 -16.68
N ARG A 108 -3.12 -1.52 -16.05
CA ARG A 108 -3.70 -0.36 -16.75
C ARG A 108 -2.64 0.43 -17.51
N VAL A 109 -1.46 0.60 -16.92
CA VAL A 109 -0.29 1.27 -17.54
C VAL A 109 0.31 0.41 -18.65
N ALA A 110 0.42 -0.90 -18.47
CA ALA A 110 0.91 -1.81 -19.52
C ALA A 110 -0.03 -1.89 -20.73
N LYS A 111 -1.34 -1.71 -20.51
CA LYS A 111 -2.37 -1.71 -21.55
C LYS A 111 -2.62 -0.32 -22.15
N ALA A 112 -2.18 0.76 -21.49
CA ALA A 112 -2.22 2.10 -22.06
C ALA A 112 -1.26 2.16 -23.26
N ASP A 113 -1.83 2.34 -24.46
CA ASP A 113 -1.03 2.52 -25.67
C ASP A 113 -0.28 3.85 -25.60
N ILE A 114 1.02 3.76 -25.32
CA ILE A 114 1.97 4.88 -25.30
C ILE A 114 2.04 5.62 -26.65
N VAL A 115 1.47 5.06 -27.72
CA VAL A 115 1.37 5.77 -29.01
C VAL A 115 0.40 6.97 -28.93
N LYS A 116 -0.54 6.99 -27.97
CA LYS A 116 -1.53 8.07 -27.85
C LYS A 116 -1.13 9.18 -26.87
N THR A 117 -0.15 8.95 -25.99
CA THR A 117 0.33 9.94 -25.01
C THR A 117 1.43 10.85 -25.52
N MET A 118 2.01 10.58 -26.70
CA MET A 118 3.06 11.41 -27.30
C MET A 118 2.53 12.45 -28.31
N LYS A 119 1.21 12.68 -28.35
CA LYS A 119 0.57 13.59 -29.32
C LYS A 119 -0.34 14.67 -28.71
N SER A 120 -0.16 15.00 -27.43
CA SER A 120 -0.76 16.21 -26.85
C SER A 120 0.21 16.92 -25.91
#